data_AF-A0A4R0GXM1-F1
#
_entry.id   AF-A0A4R0GXM1-F1
#
_cell.length_a   1.000
_cell.length_b   1.000
_cell.length_c   1.000
_cell.angle_alpha   90.00
_cell.angle_beta   90.00
_cell.angle_gamma   90.00
#
_symmetry.space_group_name_H-M   'P 1'
#
loop_
_entity.id
_entity.type
_entity.pdbx_description
1 polymer ?
#
loop_
_entity_poly.entity_id
_entity_poly.type
_entity_poly.pdbx_seq_one_letter_code
_entity_poly.pdbx_strand_id
1 'polypeptide(L)'
;MTTDEDRESLAERLAALPVPELVDVLRRVLSHHTEEEYGIRTVLVLATATTYAEERGAVDVELVAWPDREYYRGGLGIDQGLWEEGRCTSCDTSVTSNAKRAYCPVCGTRCALT
;
A
#
# COMPACT_ATOMS: atom_id res chain seq x y z
N MET A 1 20.09 -17.03 -8.41
CA MET A 1 19.82 -15.67 -8.94
C MET A 1 18.77 -15.82 -10.02
N THR A 2 17.71 -15.02 -9.99
CA THR A 2 16.68 -15.00 -11.04
C THR A 2 17.25 -14.42 -12.34
N THR A 3 16.85 -14.93 -13.50
CA THR A 3 17.22 -14.38 -14.82
C THR A 3 16.42 -13.11 -15.14
N ASP A 4 16.72 -12.41 -16.24
CA ASP A 4 15.88 -11.30 -16.72
C ASP A 4 14.51 -11.80 -17.20
N GLU A 5 14.47 -12.95 -17.87
CA GLU A 5 13.22 -13.59 -18.32
C GLU A 5 12.32 -13.95 -17.12
N ASP A 6 12.90 -14.46 -16.03
CA ASP A 6 12.16 -14.74 -14.79
C ASP A 6 11.55 -13.45 -14.20
N ARG A 7 12.29 -12.34 -14.24
CA ARG A 7 11.84 -11.04 -13.74
C ARG A 7 10.70 -10.47 -14.59
N GLU A 8 10.82 -10.56 -15.91
CA GLU A 8 9.81 -10.08 -16.85
C GLU A 8 8.51 -10.87 -16.71
N SER A 9 8.59 -12.21 -16.66
CA SER A 9 7.42 -13.06 -16.45
C SER A 9 6.72 -12.77 -15.11
N LEU A 10 7.47 -12.49 -14.05
CA LEU A 10 6.89 -12.08 -12.77
C LEU A 10 6.18 -10.72 -12.89
N ALA A 11 6.78 -9.75 -13.58
CA ALA A 11 6.19 -8.44 -13.78
C ALA A 11 4.87 -8.52 -14.56
N GLU A 12 4.81 -9.32 -15.63
CA GLU A 12 3.57 -9.56 -16.40
C GLU A 12 2.47 -10.15 -15.52
N ARG A 13 2.82 -11.14 -14.68
CA ARG A 13 1.86 -11.77 -13.77
C ARG A 13 1.34 -10.80 -12.72
N LEU A 14 2.20 -9.94 -12.17
CA LEU A 14 1.79 -8.92 -11.20
C LEU A 14 0.94 -7.83 -11.85
N ALA A 15 1.27 -7.42 -13.08
CA ALA A 15 0.53 -6.41 -13.84
C ALA A 15 -0.89 -6.87 -14.22
N ALA A 16 -1.12 -8.18 -14.34
CA ALA A 16 -2.43 -8.75 -14.63
C ALA A 16 -3.36 -8.82 -13.40
N LEU A 17 -2.87 -8.55 -12.19
CA LEU A 17 -3.68 -8.62 -10.97
C LEU A 17 -4.58 -7.38 -10.82
N PRO A 18 -5.83 -7.55 -10.32
CA PRO A 18 -6.62 -6.44 -9.80
C PRO A 18 -5.86 -5.71 -8.68
N VAL A 19 -6.09 -4.40 -8.56
CA VAL A 19 -5.40 -3.56 -7.56
C VAL A 19 -5.50 -4.12 -6.12
N PRO A 20 -6.68 -4.57 -5.63
CA PRO A 20 -6.78 -5.15 -4.29
C PRO A 20 -5.86 -6.37 -4.10
N GLU A 21 -5.77 -7.24 -5.11
CA GLU A 21 -4.93 -8.44 -5.08
C GLU A 21 -3.45 -8.08 -5.14
N LEU A 22 -3.08 -7.14 -6.02
CA LEU A 22 -1.71 -6.62 -6.11
C LEU A 22 -1.27 -6.04 -4.77
N VAL A 23 -2.10 -5.22 -4.12
CA VAL A 23 -1.83 -4.63 -2.80
C VAL A 23 -1.65 -5.72 -1.73
N ASP A 24 -2.50 -6.75 -1.71
CA ASP A 24 -2.38 -7.85 -0.76
C ASP A 24 -1.11 -8.70 -0.97
N VAL A 25 -0.72 -8.95 -2.22
CA VAL A 25 0.53 -9.63 -2.55
C VAL A 25 1.73 -8.79 -2.11
N LEU A 26 1.76 -7.50 -2.49
CA LEU A 26 2.87 -6.60 -2.16
C LEU A 26 2.99 -6.38 -0.66
N ARG A 27 1.90 -6.27 0.10
CA ARG A 27 1.92 -6.22 1.57
C ARG A 27 2.76 -7.36 2.16
N ARG A 28 2.52 -8.59 1.69
CA ARG A 28 3.23 -9.78 2.19
C ARG A 28 4.72 -9.68 1.89
N VAL A 29 5.07 -9.34 0.65
CA VAL A 29 6.48 -9.20 0.22
C VAL A 29 7.19 -8.06 0.96
N LEU A 30 6.64 -6.85 0.92
CA LEU A 30 7.29 -5.65 1.47
C LEU A 30 7.51 -5.76 2.98
N SER A 31 6.57 -6.36 3.72
CA SER A 31 6.71 -6.53 5.17
C SER A 31 7.93 -7.40 5.57
N HIS A 32 8.36 -8.33 4.71
CA HIS A 32 9.56 -9.14 4.96
C HIS A 32 10.87 -8.34 4.89
N HIS A 33 10.83 -7.14 4.33
CA HIS A 33 11.97 -6.23 4.24
C HIS A 33 11.96 -5.16 5.34
N THR A 34 11.18 -5.37 6.41
CA THR A 34 11.26 -4.50 7.58
C THR A 34 12.59 -4.74 8.29
N GLU A 35 13.35 -3.67 8.48
CA GLU A 35 14.64 -3.69 9.16
C GLU A 35 14.55 -2.95 10.49
N GLU A 36 15.12 -3.53 11.55
CA GLU A 36 15.21 -2.92 12.86
C GLU A 36 16.66 -2.97 13.34
N GLU A 37 17.35 -1.83 13.33
CA GLU A 37 18.75 -1.72 13.74
C GLU A 37 18.97 -0.43 14.54
N TYR A 38 19.73 -0.49 15.64
CA TYR A 38 20.04 0.65 16.52
C TYR A 38 18.82 1.46 17.00
N GLY A 39 17.67 0.81 17.18
CA GLY A 39 16.41 1.47 17.58
C GLY A 39 15.72 2.24 16.46
N ILE A 40 16.21 2.13 15.22
CA ILE A 40 15.57 2.66 14.02
C ILE A 40 14.82 1.51 13.35
N ARG A 41 13.57 1.76 12.97
CA ARG A 41 12.73 0.83 12.21
C ARG A 41 12.46 1.38 10.82
N THR A 42 12.92 0.67 9.80
CA THR A 42 12.75 1.02 8.39
C THR A 42 11.78 0.04 7.75
N VAL A 43 10.73 0.56 7.10
CA VAL A 43 9.71 -0.24 6.43
C VAL A 43 9.67 0.11 4.95
N LEU A 44 9.59 -0.91 4.08
CA LEU A 44 9.23 -0.70 2.68
C LEU A 44 7.71 -0.62 2.55
N VAL A 45 7.25 0.39 1.82
CA VAL A 45 5.82 0.69 1.66
C VAL A 45 5.48 0.92 0.19
N LEU A 46 4.21 0.70 -0.15
CA LEU A 46 3.64 1.15 -1.42
C LEU A 46 3.08 2.55 -1.23
N ALA A 47 3.22 3.41 -2.24
CA ALA A 47 2.68 4.77 -2.23
C ALA A 47 2.09 5.14 -3.58
N THR A 48 1.06 5.98 -3.57
CA THR A 48 0.59 6.71 -4.76
C THR A 48 1.35 8.02 -4.86
N ALA A 49 1.63 8.45 -6.09
CA ALA A 49 2.23 9.74 -6.37
C ALA A 49 1.38 10.46 -7.43
N THR A 50 0.77 11.56 -7.05
CA THR A 50 -0.18 12.31 -7.88
C THR A 50 0.42 13.66 -8.27
N THR A 51 0.33 13.99 -9.56
CA THR A 51 0.74 15.31 -10.08
C THR A 51 -0.46 16.00 -10.70
N TYR A 52 -0.65 17.27 -10.36
CA TYR A 52 -1.74 18.09 -10.87
C TYR A 52 -1.22 19.02 -11.97
N ALA A 53 -1.87 19.03 -13.13
CA ALA A 53 -1.42 19.81 -14.29
C ALA A 53 -1.33 21.32 -14.00
N GLU A 54 -2.16 21.82 -13.08
CA GLU A 54 -2.24 23.22 -12.68
C GLU A 54 -1.15 23.61 -11.64
N GLU A 55 -0.55 22.63 -10.96
CA GLU A 55 0.43 22.84 -9.89
C GLU A 55 1.80 22.30 -10.31
N ARG A 56 2.50 23.06 -11.14
CA ARG A 56 3.83 22.65 -11.64
C ARG A 56 4.81 22.43 -10.48
N GLY A 57 5.23 21.17 -10.31
CA GLY A 57 6.29 20.77 -9.38
C GLY A 57 5.79 20.23 -8.04
N ALA A 58 4.48 20.25 -7.77
CA ALA A 58 3.91 19.55 -6.60
C ALA A 58 3.68 18.07 -6.93
N VAL A 59 4.17 17.19 -6.06
CA VAL A 59 3.83 15.76 -6.07
C VAL A 59 3.18 15.47 -4.74
N ASP A 60 1.92 15.06 -4.77
CA ASP A 60 1.23 14.57 -3.59
C ASP A 60 1.52 13.08 -3.44
N VAL A 61 1.88 12.65 -2.23
CA VAL A 61 2.30 11.28 -1.94
C VAL A 61 1.52 10.74 -0.75
N GLU A 62 0.81 9.64 -0.97
CA GLU A 62 0.03 8.96 0.05
C GLU A 62 0.45 7.50 0.15
N LEU A 63 0.56 6.98 1.38
CA LEU A 63 0.94 5.59 1.57
C LEU A 63 -0.28 4.67 1.40
N VAL A 64 -0.10 3.54 0.71
CA VAL A 64 -1.19 2.58 0.52
C VAL A 64 -1.39 1.76 1.79
N ALA A 65 -2.52 1.95 2.46
CA ALA A 65 -2.90 1.21 3.65
C ALA A 65 -3.44 -0.18 3.31
N TRP A 66 -3.12 -1.14 4.17
CA TRP A 66 -3.40 -2.56 3.97
C TRP A 66 -4.84 -2.90 4.36
N PRO A 67 -5.66 -3.50 3.49
CA PRO A 67 -7.04 -3.85 3.83
C PRO A 67 -7.18 -4.67 5.13
N ASP A 68 -8.16 -4.31 5.96
CA ASP A 68 -8.51 -5.04 7.17
C ASP A 68 -9.29 -6.32 6.81
N ARG A 69 -8.53 -7.36 6.45
CA ARG A 69 -9.08 -8.64 6.01
C ARG A 69 -10.00 -9.27 7.05
N GLU A 70 -9.76 -9.05 8.34
CA GLU A 70 -10.64 -9.57 9.40
C GLU A 70 -12.02 -8.94 9.30
N TYR A 71 -12.07 -7.61 9.15
CA TYR A 71 -13.34 -6.90 8.95
C TYR A 71 -14.07 -7.34 7.67
N TYR A 72 -13.33 -7.62 6.59
CA TYR A 72 -13.89 -8.08 5.31
C TYR A 72 -14.00 -9.61 5.19
N ARG A 73 -13.98 -10.36 6.30
CA ARG A 73 -14.15 -11.84 6.33
C ARG A 73 -13.20 -12.59 5.38
N GLY A 74 -11.95 -12.14 5.32
CA GLY A 74 -10.89 -12.67 4.46
C GLY A 74 -10.79 -11.98 3.11
N GLY A 75 -11.79 -11.17 2.72
CA GLY A 75 -11.81 -10.38 1.49
C GLY A 75 -10.91 -9.14 1.54
N LEU A 76 -10.83 -8.44 0.41
CA LEU A 76 -9.91 -7.32 0.21
C LEU A 76 -10.61 -5.97 0.07
N GLY A 77 -11.94 -5.91 0.24
CA GLY A 77 -12.74 -4.72 -0.06
C GLY A 77 -13.37 -4.80 -1.46
N ILE A 78 -13.98 -3.69 -1.90
CA ILE A 78 -14.57 -3.59 -3.23
C ILE A 78 -13.44 -3.26 -4.22
N ASP A 79 -13.51 -3.83 -5.42
CA ASP A 79 -12.60 -3.46 -6.50
C ASP A 79 -13.03 -2.13 -7.12
N GLN A 80 -12.66 -1.05 -6.45
CA GLN A 80 -12.93 0.32 -6.88
C GLN A 80 -11.64 1.12 -7.10
N GLY A 81 -10.46 0.53 -6.95
CA GLY A 81 -9.16 1.24 -6.94
C GLY A 81 -8.82 1.84 -5.57
N LEU A 82 -7.83 2.72 -5.50
CA LEU A 82 -7.34 3.38 -4.28
C LEU A 82 -8.04 4.74 -4.08
N TRP A 83 -9.30 4.72 -3.65
CA TRP A 83 -10.14 5.93 -3.52
C TRP A 83 -10.43 6.33 -2.09
N GLU A 84 -10.17 5.45 -1.14
CA GLU A 84 -10.46 5.70 0.28
C GLU A 84 -9.26 6.42 0.87
N GLU A 85 -9.46 7.64 1.37
CA GLU A 85 -8.37 8.50 1.83
C GLU A 85 -8.49 8.83 3.32
N GLY A 86 -7.39 9.28 3.92
CA GLY A 86 -7.38 9.72 5.31
C GLY A 86 -5.98 9.83 5.90
N ARG A 87 -5.92 10.00 7.23
CA ARG A 87 -4.65 10.06 7.97
C ARG A 87 -4.64 9.02 9.07
N CYS A 88 -3.47 8.41 9.29
CA CYS A 88 -3.29 7.51 10.41
C CYS A 88 -3.35 8.31 11.73
N THR A 89 -4.26 7.95 12.63
CA THR A 89 -4.43 8.66 13.92
C THR A 89 -3.26 8.50 14.89
N SER A 90 -2.34 7.56 14.63
CA SER A 90 -1.18 7.29 15.49
C SER A 90 0.09 7.98 15.00
N CYS A 91 0.41 7.90 13.71
CA CYS A 91 1.65 8.45 13.15
C CYS A 91 1.44 9.60 12.15
N ASP A 92 0.20 10.09 11.99
CA ASP A 92 -0.22 11.23 11.15
C ASP A 92 0.09 11.11 9.64
N THR A 93 0.49 9.92 9.18
CA THR A 93 0.77 9.67 7.77
C THR A 93 -0.50 9.72 6.93
N SER A 94 -0.47 10.48 5.83
CA SER A 94 -1.51 10.44 4.79
C SER A 94 -1.53 9.07 4.13
N VAL A 95 -2.71 8.49 4.02
CA VAL A 95 -2.92 7.14 3.50
C VAL A 95 -4.08 7.08 2.53
N THR A 96 -3.92 6.25 1.51
CA THR A 96 -4.99 5.84 0.60
C THR A 96 -5.22 4.33 0.70
N SER A 97 -6.39 3.84 0.33
CA SER A 97 -6.69 2.41 0.30
C SER A 97 -7.83 2.11 -0.67
N ASN A 98 -7.97 0.83 -1.01
CA ASN A 98 -9.16 0.32 -1.68
C ASN A 98 -10.27 -0.09 -0.67
N ALA A 99 -10.05 0.13 0.62
CA ALA A 99 -10.95 -0.28 1.68
C ALA A 99 -11.06 0.76 2.80
N LYS A 100 -12.29 1.06 3.23
CA LYS A 100 -12.61 1.97 4.36
C LYS A 100 -11.97 1.59 5.68
N ARG A 101 -11.72 0.30 5.88
CA ARG A 101 -10.99 -0.19 7.04
C ARG A 101 -9.69 -0.82 6.59
N ALA A 102 -8.59 -0.21 6.99
CA ALA A 102 -7.26 -0.62 6.60
C ALA A 102 -6.29 -0.45 7.77
N TYR A 103 -5.07 -0.94 7.62
CA TYR A 103 -3.98 -0.78 8.56
C TYR A 103 -2.90 0.10 7.96
N CYS A 104 -2.43 1.08 8.74
CA CYS A 104 -1.32 1.94 8.35
C CYS A 104 -0.08 1.07 8.05
N PRO A 105 0.58 1.27 6.89
CA PRO A 105 1.71 0.44 6.50
C PRO A 105 2.96 0.70 7.35
N VAL A 106 3.01 1.82 8.09
CA VAL A 106 4.13 2.21 8.94
C VAL A 106 3.97 1.67 10.36
N CYS A 107 2.93 2.11 11.07
CA CYS A 107 2.76 1.81 12.49
C CYS A 107 1.77 0.67 12.78
N GLY A 108 1.12 0.11 11.76
CA GLY A 108 0.14 -0.97 11.93
C GLY A 108 -1.16 -0.55 12.61
N THR A 109 -1.37 0.74 12.89
CA THR A 109 -2.62 1.24 13.49
C THR A 109 -3.76 1.12 12.49
N ARG A 110 -4.92 0.65 12.95
CA ARG A 110 -6.13 0.59 12.14
C ARG A 110 -6.60 2.00 11.79
N CYS A 111 -6.80 2.25 10.50
CA CYS A 111 -7.31 3.49 9.93
C CYS A 111 -8.78 3.31 9.52
N ALA A 112 -9.58 4.34 9.77
CA ALA A 112 -10.91 4.50 9.22
C ALA A 112 -10.84 5.59 8.15
N LEU A 113 -11.05 5.20 6.90
CA LEU A 113 -10.91 6.02 5.71
C LEU A 113 -12.28 6.39 5.15
N THR A 114 -12.35 7.48 4.40
CA THR A 114 -13.60 8.07 3.90
C THR A 114 -13.82 7.88 2.42
#